data_AF-A0A535YZ22-F1
#
_entry.id   AF-A0A535YZ22-F1
#
_cell.length_a   1.000
_cell.length_b   1.000
_cell.length_c   1.000
_cell.angle_alpha   90.00
_cell.angle_beta   90.00
_cell.angle_gamma   90.00
#
_symmetry.space_group_name_H-M   'P 1'
#
loop_
_entity.id
_entity.type
_entity.pdbx_description
1 polymer ?
#
loop_
_entity_poly.entity_id
_entity_poly.type
_entity_poly.pdbx_seq_one_letter_code
_entity_poly.pdbx_strand_id
1 'polypeptide(L)' 'DGTNKPYRMKVRPPSFCNLQPLKKLVQGVLLADVIAIMGSMDFILGDVDR' A
#
# COMPACT_ATOMS: atom_id res chain seq x y z
N ASP A 1 -26.81 -11.79 1.88
CA ASP A 1 -28.03 -11.14 1.34
C ASP A 1 -28.82 -11.96 0.33
N GLY A 2 -28.43 -13.17 -0.06
CA GLY A 2 -29.27 -14.03 -0.93
C GLY A 2 -29.54 -13.49 -2.34
N THR A 3 -28.95 -12.35 -2.70
CA THR A 3 -29.05 -11.70 -4.00
C THR A 3 -27.88 -12.09 -4.90
N ASN A 4 -28.04 -11.91 -6.21
CA ASN A 4 -27.01 -12.21 -7.22
C ASN A 4 -25.79 -11.26 -7.19
N LYS A 5 -25.65 -10.45 -6.14
CA LYS A 5 -24.57 -9.48 -5.96
C LYS A 5 -23.82 -9.79 -4.67
N PRO A 6 -22.49 -9.58 -4.65
CA PRO A 6 -21.72 -9.77 -3.44
C PRO A 6 -22.20 -8.79 -2.36
N TYR A 7 -22.56 -9.32 -1.19
CA TYR A 7 -22.96 -8.50 -0.04
C TYR A 7 -21.83 -7.58 0.43
N ARG A 8 -20.60 -8.08 0.39
CA ARG A 8 -19.37 -7.33 0.68
C ARG A 8 -18.22 -7.99 -0.06
N MET A 9 -17.42 -7.19 -0.77
CA MET A 9 -16.15 -7.62 -1.36
C MET A 9 -15.03 -6.83 -0.69
N LYS A 10 -14.11 -7.52 -0.03
CA LYS A 10 -12.89 -6.92 0.52
C LYS A 10 -11.72 -7.49 -0.26
N VAL A 11 -11.01 -6.64 -0.98
CA VAL A 11 -9.76 -6.99 -1.65
C VAL A 11 -8.62 -6.49 -0.76
N ARG A 12 -7.60 -7.33 -0.52
CA ARG A 12 -6.38 -6.93 0.18
C ARG A 12 -5.25 -6.91 -0.84
N PRO A 13 -4.86 -5.73 -1.33
CA PRO A 13 -3.82 -5.63 -2.35
C PRO A 13 -2.45 -5.89 -1.71
N PRO A 14 -1.52 -6.50 -2.47
CA PRO A 14 -0.15 -6.73 -1.99
C PRO A 14 0.57 -5.40 -1.69
N SER A 15 0.28 -4.35 -2.46
CA SER A 15 0.79 -2.99 -2.29
C SER A 15 0.47 -2.41 -0.90
N PHE A 16 -0.67 -2.77 -0.31
CA PHE A 16 -1.04 -2.34 1.05
C PHE A 16 -0.15 -2.96 2.13
N CYS A 17 0.28 -4.21 1.93
CA CYS A 17 1.22 -4.88 2.84
C CYS A 17 2.64 -4.32 2.71
N ASN A 18 3.05 -3.98 1.49
CA ASN A 18 4.39 -3.44 1.22
C ASN A 18 4.59 -2.03 1.81
N LEU A 19 3.51 -1.29 2.08
CA LEU A 19 3.59 0.04 2.72
C LEU A 19 3.74 -0.01 4.24
N GLN A 20 3.42 -1.11 4.92
CA GLN A 20 3.63 -1.25 6.37
C GLN A 20 5.08 -1.01 6.83
N PRO A 21 6.12 -1.54 6.17
CA PRO A 21 7.51 -1.30 6.56
C PRO A 21 8.02 0.11 6.25
N LEU A 22 7.38 0.88 5.37
CA LEU A 22 7.81 2.24 4.99
C LEU A 22 8.03 3.14 6.22
N LYS A 23 7.17 3.05 7.23
CA LYS A 23 7.30 3.84 8.47
C LYS A 23 8.61 3.57 9.22
N LYS A 24 9.14 2.34 9.17
CA LYS A 24 10.43 1.99 9.77
C LYS A 24 11.60 2.37 8.86
N LEU A 25 11.42 2.25 7.54
CA LEU A 25 12.47 2.56 6.55
C LEU A 25 12.77 4.06 6.45
N VAL A 26 11.77 4.91 6.71
CA VAL A 26 11.89 6.39 6.61
C VAL A 26 12.44 7.03 7.90
N GLN A 27 12.64 6.27 8.98
CA GLN A 27 13.17 6.80 10.23
C GLN A 27 14.69 7.03 10.14
N GLY A 28 15.12 8.30 10.33
CA GLY A 28 16.54 8.66 10.39
C GLY A 28 17.23 8.87 9.04
N VAL A 29 16.49 8.79 7.93
CA VAL A 29 16.97 9.08 6.58
C VAL A 29 16.64 10.51 6.14
N LEU A 30 17.41 11.02 5.18
CA LEU A 30 17.19 12.35 4.61
C LEU A 30 15.93 12.36 3.74
N LEU A 31 15.29 13.53 3.58
CA LEU A 31 14.07 13.66 2.77
C LEU A 31 14.26 13.17 1.32
N ALA A 32 15.47 13.30 0.78
CA ALA A 32 15.81 12.79 -0.55
C ALA A 32 15.75 11.25 -0.63
N ASP A 33 16.20 10.55 0.41
CA ASP A 33 16.21 9.09 0.46
C ASP A 33 14.80 8.51 0.56
N VAL A 34 13.86 9.26 1.13
CA VAL A 34 12.45 8.87 1.23
C VAL A 34 11.82 8.67 -0.15
N ILE A 35 12.19 9.48 -1.14
CA ILE A 35 11.73 9.35 -2.52
C ILE A 35 12.32 8.09 -3.17
N ALA A 36 13.61 7.81 -2.94
CA ALA A 36 14.27 6.61 -3.44
C ALA A 36 13.69 5.31 -2.83
N ILE A 37 13.41 5.33 -1.52
CA ILE A 37 12.77 4.23 -0.80
C ILE A 37 11.33 4.01 -1.28
N MET A 38 10.59 5.08 -1.57
CA MET A 38 9.25 4.97 -2.16
C MET A 38 9.28 4.38 -3.57
N GLY A 39 10.24 4.81 -4.41
CA GLY A 39 10.41 4.30 -5.77
C GLY A 39 10.83 2.83 -5.82
N SER A 40 11.54 2.32 -4.81
CA SER A 40 11.97 0.91 -4.77
C SER A 40 10.90 -0.07 -4.28
N MET A 41 9.83 0.42 -3.64
CA MET A 41 8.73 -0.41 -3.13
C MET A 41 7.61 -0.69 -4.14
N ASP A 42 7.67 -0.09 -5.33
CA ASP A 42 6.71 -0.31 -6.44
C ASP A 42 5.24 -0.39 -5.97
N PHE A 43 4.76 0.66 -5.29
CA PHE A 43 3.35 0.70 -4.88
C PHE A 43 2.49 1.38 -5.95
N ILE A 44 1.42 0.69 -6.36
CA ILE A 44 0.38 1.27 -7.20
C ILE A 44 -0.65 1.94 -6.30
N LEU A 45 -0.67 3.29 -6.30
CA LEU A 45 -1.57 4.10 -5.45
C LEU A 45 -3.05 3.71 -5.61
N GLY A 46 -3.48 3.36 -6.83
CA GLY A 46 -4.86 2.96 -7.10
C GLY A 46 -5.29 1.63 -6.46
N ASP A 47 -4.33 0.81 -6.02
CA ASP A 47 -4.58 -0.45 -5.32
C ASP A 47 -4.62 -0.23 -3.80
N VAL A 48 -3.79 0.67 -3.27
CA VAL A 48 -3.67 0.93 -1.82
C VAL A 48 -4.90 1.62 -1.22
N ASP A 49 -5.63 2.42 -2.01
CA ASP A 49 -6.76 3.25 -1.55
C ASP A 49 -8.13 2.53 -1.62
N ARG A 50 -8.17 1.21 -1.90
CA ARG A 50 -9.40 0.40 -2.02
C ARG A 50 -9.83 -0.34 -0.76
#